data_AF-A0A4R1XBR4-F1
#
_entry.id   AF-A0A4R1XBR4-F1
#
_cell.length_a   1.000
_cell.length_b   1.000
_cell.length_c   1.000
_cell.angle_alpha   90.00
_cell.angle_beta   90.00
_cell.angle_gamma   90.00
#
_symmetry.space_group_name_H-M   'P 1'
#
loop_
_entity.id
_entity.type
_entity.pdbx_description
1 polymer ?
#
loop_
_entity_poly.entity_id
_entity_poly.type
_entity_poly.pdbx_seq_one_letter_code
_entity_poly.pdbx_strand_id
1 'polypeptide(L)'
;MRAITLLVSTVGIYLISLSAMAEPKRQSAYDDRPMTCAVLYRALASASKDTGDEANSDRYMAKFKVLYEQGVANVLAVGGTREQAHKATQNFADIIEEMAISKPEAVPSLVAMCKREYP
;
A
#
# COMPACT_ATOMS: atom_id res chain seq x y z
N MET A 1 -6.45 55.31 45.85
CA MET A 1 -7.73 54.91 45.21
C MET A 1 -7.48 55.00 43.70
N ARG A 2 -7.01 53.95 43.00
CA ARG A 2 -7.72 52.77 42.48
C ARG A 2 -9.15 53.04 41.97
N ALA A 3 -9.27 53.14 40.64
CA ALA A 3 -10.33 52.48 39.86
C ALA A 3 -9.87 52.44 38.38
N ILE A 4 -9.55 51.24 37.92
CA ILE A 4 -9.31 50.88 36.52
C ILE A 4 -10.68 50.54 35.94
N THR A 5 -11.08 51.17 34.84
CA THR A 5 -12.29 50.77 34.10
C THR A 5 -11.85 50.08 32.82
N LEU A 6 -11.84 48.76 32.87
CA LEU A 6 -11.76 47.85 31.72
C LEU A 6 -13.13 47.82 31.03
N LEU A 7 -13.17 48.03 29.72
CA LEU A 7 -14.30 47.62 28.89
C LEU A 7 -13.81 46.82 27.68
N VAL A 8 -14.11 45.53 27.81
CA VAL A 8 -14.13 44.38 26.89
C VAL A 8 -14.62 44.71 25.48
N SER A 9 -14.00 44.09 24.47
CA SER A 9 -14.72 43.53 23.32
C SER A 9 -13.96 42.35 22.73
N THR A 10 -14.56 41.19 22.94
CA THR A 10 -14.24 39.85 22.44
C THR A 10 -14.75 39.64 21.02
N VAL A 11 -13.87 39.25 20.08
CA VAL A 11 -14.17 38.37 18.94
C VAL A 11 -12.81 37.71 18.62
N GLY A 12 -12.58 36.40 18.85
CA GLY A 12 -13.08 35.32 18.00
C GLY A 12 -12.54 35.56 16.58
N ILE A 13 -11.60 34.81 16.01
CA ILE A 13 -11.59 33.37 15.82
C ILE A 13 -10.15 33.04 15.39
N TYR A 14 -9.54 32.06 16.08
CA TYR A 14 -8.36 31.37 15.61
C TYR A 14 -8.72 30.63 14.32
N LEU A 15 -8.31 31.12 13.15
CA LEU A 15 -8.24 30.29 11.95
C LEU A 15 -6.94 29.50 12.01
N ILE A 16 -6.95 28.47 12.87
CA ILE A 16 -6.06 27.33 12.68
C ILE A 16 -6.56 26.65 11.42
N SER A 17 -5.97 26.98 10.28
CA SER A 17 -6.09 26.16 9.08
C SER A 17 -5.34 24.85 9.34
N LEU A 18 -5.95 23.96 10.12
CA LEU A 18 -5.71 22.54 9.95
C LEU A 18 -6.29 22.20 8.58
N SER A 19 -5.45 22.28 7.56
CA SER A 19 -5.63 21.47 6.36
C SER A 19 -5.53 20.03 6.85
N ALA A 20 -6.65 19.48 7.33
CA ALA A 20 -6.87 18.06 7.30
C ALA A 20 -6.75 17.68 5.83
N MET A 21 -5.53 17.33 5.43
CA MET A 21 -5.27 16.66 4.18
C MET A 21 -5.95 15.32 4.35
N ALA A 22 -7.25 15.27 4.02
CA ALA A 22 -7.90 14.03 3.70
C ALA A 22 -7.01 13.40 2.65
N GLU A 23 -6.30 12.33 3.01
CA GLU A 23 -5.49 11.56 2.08
C GLU A 23 -6.40 11.25 0.89
N PRO A 24 -6.13 11.81 -0.29
CA PRO A 24 -6.88 11.43 -1.46
C PRO A 24 -6.65 9.94 -1.58
N LYS A 25 -7.72 9.12 -1.67
CA LYS A 25 -7.60 7.74 -2.16
C LYS A 25 -6.77 7.85 -3.42
N ARG A 26 -5.49 7.46 -3.33
CA ARG A 26 -4.49 7.69 -4.36
C ARG A 26 -4.84 6.71 -5.46
N GLN A 27 -5.74 7.10 -6.34
CA GLN A 27 -6.08 6.33 -7.51
C GLN A 27 -4.79 6.26 -8.32
N SER A 28 -4.13 5.09 -8.27
CA SER A 28 -2.87 4.89 -8.97
C SER A 28 -3.08 5.25 -10.43
N ALA A 29 -2.13 5.99 -11.01
CA ALA A 29 -2.18 6.36 -12.43
C ALA A 29 -2.09 5.14 -13.36
N TYR A 30 -1.76 3.97 -12.80
CA TYR A 30 -1.60 2.70 -13.47
C TYR A 30 -2.27 1.58 -12.66
N ASP A 31 -2.58 0.46 -13.29
CA ASP A 31 -3.07 -0.74 -12.60
C ASP A 31 -1.95 -1.34 -11.73
N ASP A 32 -2.09 -1.23 -10.42
CA ASP A 32 -1.13 -1.63 -9.40
C ASP A 32 -1.36 -3.06 -8.86
N ARG A 33 -2.49 -3.69 -9.23
CA ARG A 33 -2.85 -5.05 -8.80
C ARG A 33 -1.76 -6.09 -9.11
N PRO A 34 -1.05 -6.06 -10.26
CA PRO A 34 0.07 -6.96 -10.48
C PRO A 34 1.17 -6.82 -9.41
N MET A 35 1.49 -5.60 -8.97
CA MET A 35 2.51 -5.39 -7.93
C MET A 35 2.05 -5.92 -6.57
N THR A 36 0.82 -5.60 -6.18
CA THR A 36 0.23 -6.09 -4.93
C THR A 36 0.22 -7.63 -4.90
N CYS A 37 -0.21 -8.27 -6.00
CA CYS A 37 -0.24 -9.72 -6.08
C CYS A 37 1.15 -10.35 -6.24
N ALA A 38 2.11 -9.68 -6.87
CA ALA A 38 3.50 -10.13 -6.90
C ALA A 38 4.04 -10.25 -5.47
N VAL A 39 3.84 -9.21 -4.64
CA VAL A 39 4.26 -9.21 -3.23
C VAL A 39 3.62 -10.36 -2.47
N LEU A 40 2.31 -10.56 -2.60
CA LEU A 40 1.62 -11.67 -1.96
C LEU A 40 2.24 -13.03 -2.36
N TYR A 41 2.46 -13.26 -3.66
CA TYR A 41 3.05 -14.52 -4.11
C TYR A 41 4.49 -14.68 -3.64
N ARG A 42 5.27 -13.60 -3.52
CA ARG A 42 6.59 -13.66 -2.89
C ARG A 42 6.50 -14.10 -1.42
N ALA A 43 5.54 -13.58 -0.66
CA ALA A 43 5.33 -13.97 0.73
C ALA A 43 4.91 -15.46 0.84
N LEU A 44 4.01 -15.92 -0.03
CA LEU A 44 3.62 -17.33 -0.11
C LEU A 44 4.80 -18.23 -0.50
N ALA A 45 5.66 -17.79 -1.42
CA ALA A 45 6.86 -18.52 -1.80
C ALA A 45 7.82 -18.71 -0.61
N SER A 46 8.05 -17.65 0.17
CA SER A 46 8.85 -17.72 1.40
C SER A 46 8.23 -18.67 2.41
N ALA A 47 6.93 -18.54 2.69
CA ALA A 47 6.23 -19.42 3.64
C ALA A 47 6.27 -20.90 3.23
N SER A 48 6.06 -21.20 1.94
CA SER A 48 6.19 -22.57 1.41
C SER A 48 7.61 -23.11 1.60
N LYS A 49 8.63 -22.29 1.31
CA LYS A 49 10.04 -22.66 1.51
C LYS A 49 10.35 -22.98 2.97
N ASP A 50 9.85 -22.17 3.91
CA ASP A 50 10.06 -22.36 5.34
C ASP A 50 9.43 -23.67 5.86
N THR A 51 8.37 -24.15 5.21
CA THR A 51 7.74 -25.45 5.49
C THR A 51 8.37 -26.64 4.75
N GLY A 52 9.37 -26.40 3.90
CA GLY A 52 10.00 -27.43 3.05
C GLY A 52 9.23 -27.78 1.77
N ASP A 53 8.19 -27.03 1.42
CA ASP A 53 7.43 -27.20 0.19
C ASP A 53 8.08 -26.42 -0.97
N GLU A 54 9.18 -26.97 -1.49
CA GLU A 54 9.95 -26.36 -2.58
C GLU A 54 9.13 -26.19 -3.86
N ALA A 55 8.27 -27.16 -4.19
CA ALA A 55 7.46 -27.13 -5.40
C ALA A 55 6.47 -25.96 -5.41
N ASN A 56 5.78 -25.70 -4.30
CA ASN A 56 4.92 -24.52 -4.21
C ASN A 56 5.73 -23.23 -4.08
N SER A 57 6.88 -23.26 -3.40
CA SER A 57 7.78 -22.10 -3.35
C SER A 57 8.16 -21.63 -4.75
N ASP A 58 8.64 -22.54 -5.59
CA ASP A 58 9.05 -22.25 -6.97
C ASP A 58 7.86 -21.75 -7.82
N ARG A 59 6.71 -22.39 -7.68
CA ARG A 59 5.48 -21.98 -8.39
C ARG A 59 5.07 -20.56 -8.02
N TYR A 60 5.09 -20.21 -6.74
CA TYR A 60 4.75 -18.86 -6.30
C TYR A 60 5.82 -17.83 -6.70
N MET A 61 7.10 -18.20 -6.64
CA MET A 61 8.19 -17.35 -7.11
C MET A 61 8.09 -17.05 -8.61
N ALA A 62 7.68 -18.04 -9.42
CA ALA A 62 7.43 -17.84 -10.85
C ALA A 62 6.30 -16.80 -11.09
N LYS A 63 5.21 -16.89 -10.32
CA LYS A 63 4.12 -15.89 -10.36
C LYS A 63 4.59 -14.50 -9.95
N PHE A 64 5.37 -14.40 -8.87
CA PHE A 64 5.98 -13.13 -8.46
C PHE A 64 6.74 -12.46 -9.61
N LYS A 65 7.62 -13.21 -10.29
CA LYS A 65 8.44 -12.66 -11.39
C LYS A 65 7.58 -12.10 -12.52
N VAL A 66 6.58 -12.85 -12.97
CA VAL A 66 5.68 -12.43 -14.05
C VAL A 66 4.92 -11.16 -13.68
N LEU A 67 4.31 -11.14 -12.49
CA LEU A 67 3.47 -10.02 -12.05
C LEU A 67 4.29 -8.78 -11.71
N TYR A 68 5.51 -8.95 -11.19
CA TYR A 68 6.44 -7.85 -10.99
C TYR A 68 6.78 -7.16 -12.32
N GLU A 69 7.17 -7.92 -13.35
CA GLU A 69 7.47 -7.34 -14.67
C GLU A 69 6.23 -6.71 -15.33
N GLN A 70 5.05 -7.30 -15.14
CA GLN A 70 3.80 -6.68 -15.59
C GLN A 70 3.54 -5.34 -14.87
N GLY A 71 3.75 -5.28 -13.55
CA GLY A 71 3.66 -4.04 -12.79
C GLY A 71 4.66 -2.98 -13.28
N VAL A 72 5.91 -3.39 -13.55
CA VAL A 72 6.92 -2.49 -14.13
C VAL A 72 6.43 -1.94 -15.48
N ALA A 73 5.91 -2.80 -16.36
CA ALA A 73 5.38 -2.37 -17.65
C ALA A 73 4.25 -1.35 -17.50
N ASN A 74 3.34 -1.55 -16.54
CA ASN A 74 2.25 -0.61 -16.27
C ASN A 74 2.74 0.76 -15.83
N VAL A 75 3.78 0.83 -14.99
CA VAL A 75 4.40 2.10 -14.57
C VAL A 75 5.10 2.79 -15.74
N LEU A 76 5.84 2.03 -16.56
CA LEU A 76 6.52 2.57 -17.73
C LEU A 76 5.52 3.13 -18.76
N ALA A 77 4.37 2.47 -18.93
CA ALA A 77 3.32 2.89 -19.87
C ALA A 77 2.74 4.27 -19.57
N VAL A 78 2.82 4.73 -18.32
CA VAL A 78 2.34 6.06 -17.89
C VAL A 78 3.49 7.07 -17.70
N GLY A 79 4.66 6.78 -18.25
CA GLY A 79 5.84 7.64 -18.20
C GLY A 79 6.64 7.55 -16.90
N GLY A 80 6.37 6.55 -16.06
CA GLY A 80 7.16 6.28 -14.87
C GLY A 80 8.48 5.56 -15.18
N THR A 81 9.21 5.19 -14.13
CA THR A 81 10.50 4.48 -14.24
C THR A 81 10.46 3.12 -13.55
N ARG A 82 11.40 2.24 -13.92
CA ARG A 82 11.58 0.94 -13.24
C ARG A 82 11.89 1.12 -11.74
N GLU A 83 12.62 2.18 -11.37
CA GLU A 83 12.89 2.52 -9.97
C GLU A 83 11.61 2.90 -9.22
N GLN A 84 10.72 3.67 -9.85
CA GLN A 84 9.41 3.98 -9.27
C GLN A 84 8.55 2.73 -9.10
N ALA A 85 8.57 1.82 -10.07
CA ALA A 85 7.89 0.53 -9.95
C ALA A 85 8.46 -0.34 -8.82
N HIS A 86 9.79 -0.34 -8.65
CA HIS A 86 10.45 -1.04 -7.56
C HIS A 86 10.02 -0.50 -6.19
N LYS A 87 10.08 0.83 -6.02
CA LYS A 87 9.62 1.50 -4.80
C LYS A 87 8.14 1.26 -4.51
N ALA A 88 7.29 1.29 -5.53
CA ALA A 88 5.87 0.99 -5.37
C ALA A 88 5.66 -0.46 -4.89
N THR A 89 6.39 -1.42 -5.46
CA THR A 89 6.35 -2.83 -5.04
C THR A 89 6.84 -3.00 -3.60
N GLN A 90 7.89 -2.29 -3.19
CA GLN A 90 8.37 -2.28 -1.79
C GLN A 90 7.31 -1.73 -0.84
N ASN A 91 6.68 -0.60 -1.18
CA ASN A 91 5.59 -0.04 -0.37
C ASN A 91 4.43 -1.03 -0.19
N PHE A 92 4.09 -1.81 -1.23
CA PHE A 92 3.07 -2.86 -1.09
C PHE A 92 3.53 -4.01 -0.19
N ALA A 93 4.83 -4.33 -0.14
CA ALA A 93 5.38 -5.28 0.83
C ALA A 93 5.14 -4.81 2.25
N ASP A 94 5.47 -3.55 2.55
CA ASP A 94 5.28 -2.96 3.87
C ASP A 94 3.79 -2.93 4.25
N ILE A 95 2.90 -2.54 3.32
CA ILE A 95 1.45 -2.51 3.54
C ILE A 95 0.88 -3.91 3.80
N ILE A 96 1.32 -4.92 3.05
CA ILE A 96 0.83 -6.29 3.20
C ILE A 96 1.35 -6.90 4.51
N GLU A 97 2.60 -6.60 4.89
CA GLU A 97 3.15 -6.99 6.19
C GLU A 97 2.37 -6.35 7.34
N GLU A 98 2.15 -5.04 7.28
CA GLU A 98 1.34 -4.33 8.27
C GLU A 98 -0.09 -4.87 8.32
N MET A 99 -0.70 -5.19 7.17
CA MET A 99 -2.02 -5.82 7.11
C MET A 99 -2.03 -7.18 7.82
N ALA A 100 -1.02 -8.02 7.59
CA ALA A 100 -0.94 -9.33 8.22
C ALA A 100 -0.82 -9.25 9.75
N ILE A 101 -0.23 -8.17 10.28
CA ILE A 101 -0.07 -7.93 11.71
C ILE A 101 -1.33 -7.27 12.30
N SER A 102 -1.81 -6.19 11.69
CA SER A 102 -2.84 -5.31 12.25
C SER A 102 -4.27 -5.71 11.90
N LYS A 103 -4.47 -6.37 10.75
CA LYS A 103 -5.77 -6.77 10.19
C LYS A 103 -5.68 -8.15 9.53
N PRO A 104 -5.29 -9.20 10.27
CA PRO A 104 -5.09 -10.54 9.71
C PRO A 104 -6.34 -11.09 9.00
N GLU A 105 -7.54 -10.66 9.39
CA GLU A 105 -8.80 -11.02 8.75
C GLU A 105 -8.96 -10.50 7.31
N ALA A 106 -8.19 -9.48 6.92
CA ALA A 106 -8.18 -8.94 5.56
C ALA A 106 -7.32 -9.76 4.59
N VAL A 107 -6.33 -10.51 5.11
CA VAL A 107 -5.38 -11.29 4.29
C VAL A 107 -6.09 -12.34 3.41
N PRO A 108 -7.06 -13.13 3.90
CA PRO A 108 -7.79 -14.07 3.05
C PRO A 108 -8.49 -13.42 1.86
N SER A 109 -8.99 -12.20 2.02
CA SER A 109 -9.64 -11.44 0.93
C SER A 109 -8.62 -11.06 -0.15
N LEU A 110 -7.44 -10.58 0.27
CA LEU A 110 -6.33 -10.29 -0.64
C LEU A 110 -5.89 -11.56 -1.41
N VAL A 111 -5.76 -12.69 -0.72
CA VAL A 111 -5.44 -13.99 -1.34
C VAL A 111 -6.49 -14.39 -2.37
N ALA A 112 -7.77 -14.27 -2.02
CA ALA A 112 -8.87 -14.62 -2.92
C ALA A 112 -8.90 -13.71 -4.15
N MET A 113 -8.62 -12.42 -4.01
CA MET A 113 -8.49 -11.48 -5.12
C MET A 113 -7.35 -11.89 -6.05
N CYS A 114 -6.14 -12.08 -5.53
CA CYS A 114 -4.98 -12.40 -6.36
C CYS A 114 -5.08 -13.76 -7.05
N LYS A 115 -5.71 -14.77 -6.42
CA LYS A 115 -5.98 -16.06 -7.08
C LYS A 115 -7.01 -15.95 -8.20
N ARG A 116 -7.98 -15.04 -8.08
CA ARG A 116 -9.03 -14.83 -9.09
C ARG A 116 -8.48 -14.08 -10.31
N GLU A 117 -7.71 -13.03 -10.07
CA GLU A 117 -7.17 -12.20 -11.14
C GLU A 117 -5.93 -12.83 -11.80
N TYR A 118 -5.14 -13.59 -11.04
CA TYR A 118 -3.88 -14.19 -11.49
C TYR A 118 -3.80 -15.69 -11.10
N PRO A 119 -4.63 -16.54 -11.72
CA PRO A 119 -4.76 -17.96 -11.38
C PRO A 119 -3.49 -18.78 -11.62
#